data_AF-A0A442GIL9-F1
#
_entry.id   AF-A0A442GIL9-F1
#
_cell.length_a   1.000
_cell.length_b   1.000
_cell.length_c   1.000
_cell.angle_alpha   90.00
_cell.angle_beta   90.00
_cell.angle_gamma   90.00
#
_symmetry.space_group_name_H-M   'P 1'
#
loop_
_entity.id
_entity.type
_entity.pdbx_description
1 polymer ?
#
loop_
_entity_poly.entity_id
_entity_poly.type
_entity_poly.pdbx_seq_one_letter_code
_entity_poly.pdbx_strand_id
1 'polypeptide(L)' 'FDRSIDSRIVRLRRKLDTGTITTIRGAGYRFDPPASRNE' A
#
# COMPACT_ATOMS: atom_id res chain seq x y z
N PHE A 1 -14.93 9.56 4.75
CA PHE A 1 -13.89 8.63 4.27
C PHE A 1 -14.44 7.87 3.08
N ASP A 2 -13.82 8.01 1.93
CA ASP A 2 -14.23 7.33 0.71
C ASP A 2 -13.85 5.85 0.79
N ARG A 3 -14.85 4.97 0.96
CA ARG A 3 -14.62 3.51 1.03
C ARG A 3 -14.09 2.94 -0.28
N SER A 4 -14.15 3.69 -1.38
CA SER A 4 -13.61 3.23 -2.67
C SER A 4 -12.08 3.25 -2.66
N ILE A 5 -11.45 4.19 -1.96
CA ILE A 5 -9.99 4.19 -1.74
C ILE A 5 -9.57 2.96 -0.95
N ASP A 6 -10.22 2.64 0.17
CA ASP A 6 -9.90 1.44 0.96
C ASP A 6 -10.02 0.16 0.11
N SER A 7 -11.10 0.06 -0.67
CA SER A 7 -11.34 -1.07 -1.58
C SER A 7 -10.24 -1.22 -2.64
N ARG A 8 -9.77 -0.09 -3.19
CA ARG A 8 -8.65 -0.08 -4.15
C ARG A 8 -7.33 -0.49 -3.49
N ILE A 9 -7.05 -0.01 -2.28
CA ILE A 9 -5.82 -0.38 -1.55
C ILE A 9 -5.80 -1.86 -1.20
N VAL A 10 -6.92 -2.45 -0.77
CA VAL A 10 -7.01 -3.90 -0.52
C VAL A 10 -6.70 -4.69 -1.78
N ARG A 11 -7.27 -4.30 -2.93
CA ARG A 11 -6.98 -4.94 -4.21
C ARG A 11 -5.52 -4.78 -4.63
N LEU A 12 -4.94 -3.61 -4.42
CA LEU A 12 -3.55 -3.33 -4.79
C LEU A 12 -2.56 -4.11 -3.92
N ARG A 13 -2.77 -4.18 -2.60
CA ARG A 13 -1.96 -4.99 -1.68
C ARG A 13 -1.92 -6.46 -2.10
N ARG A 14 -3.07 -7.03 -2.47
CA ARG A 14 -3.16 -8.42 -2.98
C ARG A 14 -2.41 -8.63 -4.29
N LYS A 15 -2.38 -7.63 -5.16
CA LYS A 15 -1.68 -7.72 -6.45
C LYS A 15 -0.16 -7.65 -6.30
N LEU A 16 0.32 -6.83 -5.35
CA LEU A 16 1.75 -6.64 -5.13
C LEU A 16 2.34 -7.77 -4.30
N ASP A 17 1.60 -8.32 -3.34
CA ASP A 17 2.02 -9.42 -2.45
C ASP A 17 3.33 -9.15 -1.68
N THR A 18 3.73 -7.89 -1.60
CA THR A 18 5.02 -7.47 -1.03
C THR A 18 4.88 -6.74 0.32
N GLY A 19 3.64 -6.44 0.75
CA GLY A 19 3.40 -5.65 1.95
C GLY A 19 3.86 -4.18 1.87
N THR A 20 4.20 -3.68 0.67
CA THR A 20 4.84 -2.35 0.46
C THR A 20 3.90 -1.16 0.58
N ILE A 21 2.64 -1.34 1.01
CA ILE A 21 1.68 -0.23 1.17
C ILE A 21 1.21 -0.19 2.62
N THR A 22 1.55 0.88 3.32
CA THR A 22 1.26 1.11 4.74
C THR A 22 0.10 2.09 4.90
N THR A 23 -0.74 1.88 5.92
CA THR A 23 -1.78 2.85 6.31
C THR A 23 -1.21 3.83 7.33
N ILE A 24 -1.32 5.13 7.05
CA ILE A 24 -0.96 6.22 7.97
C ILE A 24 -2.25 6.82 8.52
N ARG A 25 -2.51 6.60 9.81
CA ARG A 25 -3.74 7.07 10.47
C ARG A 25 -3.87 8.58 10.33
N GLY A 26 -5.03 9.03 9.87
CA GLY A 26 -5.31 10.45 9.65
C GLY A 26 -4.67 11.08 8.41
N ALA A 27 -3.84 10.35 7.65
CA ALA A 27 -3.12 10.88 6.49
C ALA A 27 -3.31 10.08 5.18
N GLY A 28 -3.65 8.79 5.26
CA GLY A 28 -3.94 7.96 4.09
C GLY A 28 -2.99 6.77 3.95
N TYR A 29 -2.41 6.59 2.76
CA TYR A 29 -1.62 5.42 2.40
C TYR A 29 -0.24 5.83 1.87
N ARG A 30 0.80 5.08 2.24
CA ARG A 30 2.18 5.29 1.78
C ARG A 30 2.70 4.04 1.12
N PHE A 31 3.45 4.19 0.03
CA PHE A 31 4.23 3.12 -0.56
C PHE A 31 5.65 3.14 -0.01
N ASP A 32 6.07 2.05 0.61
CA ASP A 32 7.40 1.79 1.13
C ASP A 32 8.04 0.74 0.20
N PRO A 33 8.83 1.14 -0.81
CA PRO A 33 9.46 0.20 -1.72
C PRO A 33 10.37 -0.77 -0.94
N PRO A 34 10.46 -2.05 -1.36
CA PRO A 34 11.44 -2.94 -0.77
C PRO A 34 12.82 -2.31 -1.04
N ALA A 35 13.67 -2.28 -0.01
CA ALA A 35 15.05 -1.79 -0.16
C ALA A 35 15.64 -2.46 -1.40
N SER A 36 16.08 -1.65 -2.36
CA SER A 36 16.54 -2.10 -3.68
C SER A 36 17.32 -3.39 -3.51
N ARG A 37 16.84 -4.47 -4.14
CA ARG A 37 17.63 -5.67 -4.33
C ARG A 37 18.82 -5.22 -5.17
N ASN A 38 19.94 -4.91 -4.52
CA ASN A 38 21.19 -4.66 -5.21
C ASN A 38 21.52 -5.95 -5.96
N GLU A 39 21.22 -5.98 -7.26
CA GLU A 39 21.77 -6.93 -8.21
C GLU A 39 23.04 -6.32 -8.83
#